data_AF-A0A2N2W0D8-F1
#
_entry.id   AF-A0A2N2W0D8-F1
#
_cell.length_a   1.000
_cell.length_b   1.000
_cell.length_c   1.000
_cell.angle_alpha   90.00
_cell.angle_beta   90.00
_cell.angle_gamma   90.00
#
_symmetry.space_group_name_H-M   'P 1'
#
loop_
_entity.id
_entity.type
_entity.pdbx_description
1 polymer ?
#
loop_
_entity_poly.entity_id
_entity_poly.type
_entity_poly.pdbx_seq_one_letter_code
_entity_poly.pdbx_strand_id
1 'polypeptide(L)'
;MIRQNYYFLVAGLPDVTMDHGKLQFGTTELREELKAGLVQNDFNYFQLLFLPNDNANLLSLLQKDQRPMLPGGVYAPDFLAEEIKEPQQVKPYIKRFIESFTGETRLYPNLTPENELTTLWYEEMLATDHEFLRDWFTFDLNLKNILLVISARKNDLPFENQVIGNN
;
A
#
# COMPACT_ATOMS: atom_id res chain seq x y z
N MET A 1 -5.71 28.53 14.59
CA MET A 1 -6.01 27.28 13.87
C MET A 1 -7.18 26.63 14.60
N ILE A 2 -8.34 26.45 13.94
CA ILE A 2 -9.49 25.76 14.55
C ILE A 2 -9.14 24.28 14.60
N ARG A 3 -9.13 23.70 15.80
CA ARG A 3 -8.81 22.27 16.00
C ARG A 3 -10.03 21.46 15.55
N GLN A 4 -9.88 20.66 14.49
CA GLN A 4 -10.89 19.68 14.10
C GLN A 4 -10.87 18.53 15.11
N ASN A 5 -12.01 18.25 15.72
CA ASN A 5 -12.17 17.13 16.65
C ASN A 5 -13.15 16.15 16.01
N TYR A 6 -12.73 14.89 15.88
CA TYR A 6 -13.59 13.81 15.42
C TYR A 6 -14.22 13.10 16.61
N TYR A 7 -15.54 12.94 16.57
CA TYR A 7 -16.30 12.24 17.61
C TYR A 7 -16.85 10.94 17.02
N PHE A 8 -16.04 9.88 17.13
CA PHE A 8 -16.48 8.52 16.82
C PHE A 8 -16.91 7.82 18.11
N LEU A 9 -18.06 7.14 18.07
CA LEU A 9 -18.49 6.22 19.14
C LEU A 9 -17.64 4.94 19.03
N VAL A 10 -16.37 5.03 19.43
CA VAL A 10 -15.51 3.85 19.50
C VAL A 10 -15.93 3.07 20.74
N ALA A 11 -16.84 2.11 20.55
CA ALA A 11 -17.24 1.16 21.57
C ALA A 11 -16.12 0.12 21.81
N GLY A 12 -14.94 0.58 22.24
CA GLY A 12 -13.78 -0.27 22.51
C GLY A 12 -13.28 -1.08 21.31
N LEU A 13 -12.17 -1.80 21.52
CA LEU A 13 -11.82 -2.93 20.65
C LEU A 13 -12.79 -4.07 20.95
N PRO A 14 -13.31 -4.78 19.94
CA PRO A 14 -14.12 -5.97 20.19
C PRO A 14 -13.31 -6.97 21.01
N ASP A 15 -13.94 -7.57 22.02
CA ASP A 15 -13.31 -8.59 22.85
C ASP A 15 -12.90 -9.76 21.95
N VAL A 16 -11.60 -10.01 21.83
CA VAL A 16 -11.05 -11.05 20.94
C VAL A 16 -11.19 -12.40 21.63
N THR A 17 -12.41 -12.93 21.64
CA THR A 17 -12.70 -14.29 22.12
C THR A 17 -12.65 -15.28 20.96
N MET A 18 -12.22 -16.51 21.22
CA MET A 18 -12.05 -17.54 20.17
C MET A 18 -13.36 -17.96 19.49
N ASP A 19 -14.52 -17.59 20.06
CA ASP A 19 -15.85 -18.11 19.69
C ASP A 19 -16.64 -17.20 18.74
N HIS A 20 -16.15 -16.00 18.41
CA HIS A 20 -16.83 -15.13 17.45
C HIS A 20 -16.43 -15.46 16.01
N GLY A 21 -17.05 -16.49 15.45
CA GLY A 21 -16.82 -16.96 14.07
C GLY A 21 -17.24 -15.99 12.95
N LYS A 22 -17.70 -14.77 13.24
CA LYS A 22 -17.97 -13.74 12.24
C LYS A 22 -17.57 -12.36 12.76
N LEU A 23 -16.60 -11.74 12.09
CA LEU A 23 -16.30 -10.32 12.22
C LEU A 23 -17.56 -9.54 11.84
N GLN A 24 -18.20 -8.84 12.79
CA GLN A 24 -19.42 -8.07 12.53
C GLN A 24 -19.13 -6.75 11.80
N PHE A 25 -17.86 -6.34 11.77
CA PHE A 25 -17.40 -5.09 11.21
C PHE A 25 -16.07 -5.32 10.49
N GLY A 26 -16.06 -5.19 9.17
CA GLY A 26 -14.91 -5.45 8.33
C GLY A 26 -14.25 -4.17 7.83
N THR A 27 -13.18 -4.36 7.07
CA THR A 27 -12.40 -3.27 6.47
C THR A 27 -13.22 -2.39 5.53
N THR A 28 -14.21 -2.97 4.84
CA THR A 28 -15.10 -2.24 3.92
C THR A 28 -16.04 -1.32 4.69
N GLU A 29 -16.69 -1.84 5.73
CA GLU A 29 -17.59 -1.07 6.59
C GLU A 29 -16.82 0.06 7.29
N LEU A 30 -15.63 -0.23 7.82
CA LEU A 30 -14.74 0.76 8.42
C LEU A 30 -14.39 1.88 7.43
N ARG A 31 -14.05 1.53 6.19
CA ARG A 31 -13.67 2.50 5.18
C ARG A 31 -14.82 3.44 4.83
N GLU A 32 -16.05 2.93 4.70
CA GLU A 32 -17.22 3.77 4.43
C GLU A 32 -17.58 4.67 5.63
N GLU A 33 -17.46 4.17 6.85
CA GLU A 33 -17.66 4.98 8.06
C GLU A 33 -16.65 6.12 8.16
N LEU A 34 -15.36 5.83 7.95
CA LEU A 34 -14.30 6.84 7.96
C LEU A 34 -14.47 7.85 6.82
N LYS A 35 -14.92 7.41 5.65
CA LYS A 35 -15.20 8.31 4.52
C LYS A 35 -16.33 9.31 4.84
N ALA A 36 -17.34 8.88 5.60
CA ALA A 36 -18.45 9.73 6.01
C ALA A 36 -18.10 10.64 7.21
N GLY A 37 -17.23 10.17 8.11
CA GLY A 37 -16.90 10.85 9.36
C GLY A 37 -15.66 11.75 9.33
N LEU A 38 -14.74 11.52 8.40
CA LEU A 38 -13.50 12.31 8.28
C LEU A 38 -13.61 13.37 7.20
N VAL A 39 -12.85 14.46 7.35
CA VAL A 39 -12.62 15.38 6.24
C VAL A 39 -11.74 14.71 5.19
N GLN A 40 -11.86 15.15 3.93
CA GLN A 40 -11.17 14.52 2.81
C GLN A 40 -9.65 14.39 3.01
N ASN A 41 -8.99 15.42 3.56
CA ASN A 41 -7.55 15.40 3.77
C ASN A 41 -7.13 14.28 4.76
N ASP A 42 -7.88 14.09 5.84
CA ASP A 42 -7.56 13.06 6.83
C ASP A 42 -7.94 11.66 6.34
N PHE A 43 -9.03 11.55 5.58
CA PHE A 43 -9.37 10.31 4.90
C PHE A 43 -8.30 9.89 3.87
N ASN A 44 -7.66 10.84 3.19
CA ASN A 44 -6.58 10.56 2.23
C ASN A 44 -5.36 9.89 2.90
N TYR A 45 -5.07 10.19 4.17
CA TYR A 45 -4.03 9.50 4.93
C TYR A 45 -4.40 8.03 5.18
N PHE A 46 -5.65 7.77 5.55
CA PHE A 46 -6.14 6.41 5.72
C PHE A 46 -6.10 5.61 4.41
N GLN A 47 -6.37 6.27 3.27
CA GLN A 47 -6.29 5.66 1.95
C GLN A 47 -4.90 5.11 1.60
N LEU A 48 -3.82 5.66 2.18
CA LEU A 48 -2.46 5.19 1.94
C LEU A 48 -2.26 3.71 2.32
N LEU A 49 -3.02 3.22 3.30
CA LEU A 49 -2.96 1.83 3.76
C LEU A 49 -3.51 0.82 2.74
N PHE A 50 -4.28 1.28 1.74
CA PHE A 50 -4.89 0.43 0.71
C PHE A 50 -4.11 0.40 -0.61
N LEU A 51 -3.13 1.30 -0.77
CA LEU A 51 -2.29 1.36 -1.97
C LEU A 51 -1.57 0.04 -2.32
N PRO A 52 -1.22 -0.86 -1.39
CA PRO A 52 -0.68 -2.18 -1.76
C PRO A 52 -1.60 -3.00 -2.67
N ASN A 53 -2.92 -2.88 -2.54
CA ASN A 53 -3.87 -3.55 -3.42
C ASN A 53 -3.83 -2.94 -4.83
N ASP A 54 -3.72 -1.61 -4.93
CA ASP A 54 -3.57 -0.91 -6.20
C ASP A 54 -2.26 -1.29 -6.89
N ASN A 55 -1.16 -1.40 -6.13
CA ASN A 55 0.14 -1.83 -6.65
C ASN A 55 0.08 -3.24 -7.25
N ALA A 56 -0.60 -4.17 -6.58
CA ALA A 56 -0.78 -5.53 -7.10
C ALA A 56 -1.64 -5.57 -8.37
N ASN A 57 -2.70 -4.76 -8.42
CA ASN A 57 -3.55 -4.62 -9.61
C ASN A 57 -2.76 -3.99 -10.78
N LEU A 58 -2.01 -2.93 -10.51
CA LEU A 58 -1.16 -2.25 -11.49
C LEU A 58 -0.14 -3.21 -12.12
N LEU A 59 0.56 -4.00 -11.30
CA LEU A 59 1.50 -5.02 -11.78
C LEU A 59 0.81 -6.05 -12.66
N SER A 60 -0.34 -6.56 -12.20
CA SER A 60 -1.12 -7.55 -12.95
C SER A 60 -1.56 -7.02 -14.31
N LEU A 61 -1.98 -5.75 -14.38
CA LEU A 61 -2.37 -5.08 -15.63
C LEU A 61 -1.17 -4.87 -16.58
N LEU A 62 -0.03 -4.41 -16.05
CA LEU A 62 1.19 -4.15 -16.84
C LEU A 62 1.81 -5.45 -17.39
N GLN A 63 1.86 -6.49 -16.57
CA GLN A 63 2.41 -7.81 -16.95
C GLN A 63 1.43 -8.65 -17.78
N LYS A 64 0.17 -8.19 -17.90
CA LYS A 64 -0.95 -8.94 -18.52
C LYS A 64 -1.17 -10.30 -17.86
N ASP A 65 -1.01 -10.34 -16.55
CA ASP A 65 -1.26 -11.52 -15.75
C ASP A 65 -2.77 -11.79 -15.68
N GLN A 66 -3.15 -13.07 -15.67
CA GLN A 66 -4.54 -13.49 -15.49
C GLN A 66 -4.95 -13.55 -14.01
N ARG A 67 -4.23 -12.86 -13.13
CA ARG A 67 -4.54 -12.80 -11.70
C ARG A 67 -5.84 -12.02 -11.49
N PRO A 68 -6.72 -12.46 -10.59
CA PRO A 68 -7.92 -11.71 -10.27
C PRO A 68 -7.55 -10.36 -9.65
N MET A 69 -8.23 -9.29 -10.07
CA MET A 69 -8.05 -7.96 -9.48
C MET A 69 -8.49 -7.97 -8.02
N LEU A 70 -7.65 -7.40 -7.16
CA LEU A 70 -7.92 -7.25 -5.74
C LEU A 70 -8.91 -6.10 -5.52
N PRO A 71 -10.05 -6.34 -4.85
CA PRO A 71 -10.94 -5.26 -4.44
C PRO A 71 -10.34 -4.49 -3.26
N GLY A 72 -10.88 -3.29 -2.99
CA GLY A 72 -10.51 -2.52 -1.80
C GLY A 72 -9.24 -1.68 -1.92
N GLY A 73 -8.71 -1.50 -3.13
CA GLY A 73 -7.72 -0.44 -3.43
C GLY A 73 -8.31 0.97 -3.37
N VAL A 74 -7.47 1.98 -3.50
CA VAL A 74 -7.87 3.39 -3.66
C VAL A 74 -8.43 3.62 -5.07
N TYR A 75 -7.86 2.96 -6.06
CA TYR A 75 -8.19 3.13 -7.47
C TYR A 75 -8.98 1.92 -8.00
N ALA A 76 -9.95 2.19 -8.87
CA ALA A 76 -10.63 1.11 -9.59
C ALA A 76 -9.67 0.47 -10.62
N PRO A 77 -9.72 -0.86 -10.86
CA PRO A 77 -8.88 -1.50 -11.86
C PRO A 77 -9.00 -0.90 -13.25
N ASP A 78 -10.22 -0.54 -13.67
CA ASP A 78 -10.45 0.10 -14.98
C ASP A 78 -9.78 1.48 -15.07
N PHE A 79 -9.82 2.25 -13.98
CA PHE A 79 -9.12 3.54 -13.89
C PHE A 79 -7.60 3.36 -13.97
N LEU A 80 -7.04 2.37 -13.26
CA LEU A 80 -5.61 2.04 -13.37
C LEU A 80 -5.23 1.65 -14.82
N ALA A 81 -6.11 0.94 -15.54
CA ALA A 81 -5.87 0.57 -16.93
C ALA A 81 -5.83 1.78 -17.89
N GLU A 82 -6.58 2.83 -17.60
CA GLU A 82 -6.50 4.11 -18.31
C GLU A 82 -5.21 4.86 -17.99
N GLU A 83 -4.87 4.95 -16.70
CA GLU A 83 -3.67 5.66 -16.21
C GLU A 83 -2.35 5.01 -16.66
N ILE A 84 -2.34 3.70 -16.96
CA ILE A 84 -1.18 3.03 -17.59
C ILE A 84 -0.86 3.65 -18.97
N LYS A 85 -1.87 4.12 -19.71
CA LYS A 85 -1.65 4.73 -21.03
C LYS A 85 -1.20 6.17 -20.90
N GLU A 86 -1.80 6.90 -19.96
CA GLU A 86 -1.52 8.32 -19.72
C GLU A 86 -1.64 8.63 -18.22
N PRO A 87 -0.54 8.60 -17.45
CA PRO A 87 -0.59 8.78 -16.01
C PRO A 87 -0.78 10.26 -15.63
N GLN A 88 -1.97 10.59 -15.12
CA GLN A 88 -2.37 11.94 -14.74
C GLN A 88 -2.85 12.05 -13.29
N GLN A 89 -3.68 11.12 -12.81
CA GLN A 89 -4.43 11.23 -11.55
C GLN A 89 -4.02 10.18 -10.49
N VAL A 90 -2.94 9.45 -10.72
CA VAL A 90 -2.33 8.52 -9.76
C VAL A 90 -1.28 9.19 -8.85
N LYS A 91 -0.91 8.50 -7.76
CA LYS A 91 0.18 8.94 -6.87
C LYS A 91 1.51 9.11 -7.62
N PRO A 92 2.39 10.03 -7.20
CA PRO A 92 3.65 10.31 -7.88
C PRO A 92 4.52 9.06 -8.12
N TYR A 93 4.65 8.19 -7.12
CA TYR A 93 5.43 6.95 -7.25
C TYR A 93 4.85 5.98 -8.31
N ILE A 94 3.52 5.90 -8.45
CA ILE A 94 2.86 5.07 -9.47
C ILE A 94 3.18 5.61 -10.85
N LYS A 95 3.07 6.94 -11.03
CA LYS A 95 3.43 7.59 -12.29
C LYS A 95 4.89 7.32 -12.67
N ARG A 96 5.82 7.53 -11.72
CA ARG A 96 7.26 7.24 -11.92
C ARG A 96 7.49 5.79 -12.35
N PHE A 97 6.77 4.84 -11.74
CA PHE A 97 6.87 3.42 -12.09
C PHE A 97 6.30 3.12 -13.48
N ILE A 98 5.15 3.66 -13.85
CA ILE A 98 4.55 3.44 -15.18
C ILE A 98 5.49 3.99 -16.27
N GLU A 99 6.03 5.20 -16.09
CA GLU A 99 6.96 5.82 -17.02
C GLU A 99 8.27 5.02 -17.16
N SER A 100 8.85 4.55 -16.04
CA SER A 100 10.09 3.73 -16.08
C SER A 100 9.86 2.36 -16.70
N PHE A 101 8.70 1.75 -16.44
CA PHE A 101 8.34 0.44 -16.97
C PHE A 101 8.05 0.48 -18.47
N THR A 102 7.32 1.49 -18.95
CA THR A 102 6.94 1.64 -20.37
C THR A 102 8.06 2.19 -21.24
N GLY A 103 8.93 3.04 -20.68
CA GLY A 103 10.10 3.59 -21.38
C GLY A 103 11.32 2.65 -21.43
N GLU A 104 11.17 1.39 -20.99
CA GLU A 104 12.24 0.36 -20.90
C GLU A 104 13.50 0.79 -20.11
N THR A 105 13.43 1.91 -19.39
CA THR A 105 14.53 2.45 -18.57
C THR A 105 14.13 2.33 -17.10
N ARG A 106 14.38 1.15 -16.54
CA ARG A 106 14.06 0.83 -15.15
C ARG A 106 14.85 1.72 -14.18
N LEU A 107 14.19 2.22 -13.13
CA LEU A 107 14.85 3.03 -12.10
C LEU A 107 15.82 2.17 -11.28
N TYR A 108 15.43 0.92 -11.06
CA TYR A 108 16.21 -0.07 -10.31
C TYR A 108 16.34 -1.36 -11.13
N PRO A 109 17.24 -1.40 -12.14
CA PRO A 109 17.31 -2.51 -13.11
C PRO A 109 17.70 -3.86 -12.49
N ASN A 110 18.28 -3.86 -11.29
CA ASN A 110 18.64 -5.07 -10.56
C ASN A 110 17.48 -5.67 -9.74
N LEU A 111 16.35 -4.96 -9.65
CA LEU A 111 15.17 -5.39 -8.89
C LEU A 111 14.10 -5.97 -9.82
N THR A 112 13.30 -6.88 -9.29
CA THR A 112 12.09 -7.32 -9.98
C THR A 112 11.08 -6.16 -10.06
N PRO A 113 10.14 -6.17 -11.03
CA PRO A 113 9.03 -5.21 -11.07
C PRO A 113 8.30 -5.01 -9.75
N GLU A 114 8.07 -6.12 -9.04
CA GLU A 114 7.39 -6.14 -7.74
C GLU A 114 8.21 -5.39 -6.68
N ASN A 115 9.52 -5.64 -6.61
CA ASN A 115 10.40 -5.00 -5.64
C ASN A 115 10.67 -3.54 -5.98
N GLU A 116 10.79 -3.19 -7.27
CA GLU A 116 10.92 -1.80 -7.70
C GLU A 116 9.67 -0.98 -7.31
N LEU A 117 8.47 -1.49 -7.59
CA LEU A 117 7.24 -0.81 -7.21
C LEU A 117 7.09 -0.71 -5.69
N THR A 118 7.43 -1.77 -4.96
CA THR A 118 7.39 -1.77 -3.49
C THR A 118 8.39 -0.78 -2.90
N THR A 119 9.58 -0.65 -3.49
CA THR A 119 10.60 0.33 -3.08
C THR A 119 10.08 1.76 -3.29
N LEU A 120 9.56 2.06 -4.48
CA LEU A 120 8.99 3.38 -4.79
C LEU A 120 7.80 3.72 -3.89
N TRP A 121 6.98 2.72 -3.56
CA TRP A 121 5.87 2.89 -2.63
C TRP A 121 6.37 3.24 -1.22
N TYR A 122 7.35 2.51 -0.67
CA TYR A 122 7.91 2.84 0.64
C TYR A 122 8.62 4.20 0.65
N GLU A 123 9.34 4.58 -0.41
CA GLU A 123 9.93 5.92 -0.53
C GLU A 123 8.86 7.02 -0.35
N GLU A 124 7.71 6.87 -1.02
CA GLU A 124 6.59 7.80 -0.89
C GLU A 124 5.96 7.76 0.51
N MET A 125 5.75 6.57 1.07
CA MET A 125 5.13 6.42 2.39
C MET A 125 6.00 7.00 3.51
N LEU A 126 7.32 6.84 3.42
CA LEU A 126 8.27 7.40 4.37
C LEU A 126 8.44 8.91 4.23
N ALA A 127 8.09 9.47 3.07
CA ALA A 127 8.08 10.91 2.80
C ALA A 127 6.78 11.61 3.26
N THR A 128 5.81 10.89 3.82
CA THR A 128 4.59 11.49 4.36
C THR A 128 4.90 12.45 5.51
N ASP A 129 4.15 13.55 5.57
CA ASP A 129 4.23 14.54 6.64
C ASP A 129 3.60 14.06 7.96
N HIS A 130 2.71 13.07 7.89
CA HIS A 130 2.05 12.50 9.06
C HIS A 130 2.97 11.57 9.88
N GLU A 131 3.41 12.05 11.05
CA GLU A 131 4.38 11.36 11.92
C GLU A 131 4.01 9.91 12.24
N PHE A 132 2.80 9.67 12.74
CA PHE A 132 2.36 8.30 13.07
C PHE A 132 2.41 7.35 11.87
N LEU A 133 2.00 7.80 10.67
CA LEU A 133 2.02 6.94 9.49
C LEU A 133 3.44 6.67 9.04
N ARG A 134 4.32 7.67 9.09
CA ARG A 134 5.74 7.49 8.79
C ARG A 134 6.37 6.46 9.73
N ASP A 135 6.08 6.53 11.03
CA ASP A 135 6.57 5.56 12.01
C ASP A 135 5.98 4.18 11.77
N TRP A 136 4.69 4.10 11.44
CA TRP A 136 4.01 2.85 11.09
C TRP A 136 4.65 2.18 9.87
N PHE A 137 4.85 2.92 8.77
CA PHE A 137 5.46 2.39 7.56
C PHE A 137 6.94 2.04 7.76
N THR A 138 7.65 2.77 8.61
CA THR A 138 9.02 2.42 9.03
C THR A 138 9.04 1.07 9.76
N PHE A 139 8.11 0.88 10.70
CA PHE A 139 7.95 -0.39 11.41
C PHE A 139 7.58 -1.53 10.45
N ASP A 140 6.59 -1.33 9.58
CA ASP A 140 6.13 -2.33 8.61
C ASP A 140 7.26 -2.75 7.64
N LEU A 141 8.04 -1.78 7.13
CA LEU A 141 9.21 -2.05 6.30
C LEU A 141 10.24 -2.91 7.03
N ASN A 142 10.62 -2.51 8.25
CA ASN A 142 11.62 -3.23 9.05
C ASN A 142 11.14 -4.64 9.40
N LEU A 143 9.86 -4.79 9.76
CA LEU A 143 9.27 -6.09 10.05
C LEU A 143 9.31 -7.01 8.82
N LYS A 144 8.92 -6.51 7.64
CA LYS A 144 8.95 -7.30 6.40
C LYS A 144 10.37 -7.68 6.00
N ASN A 145 11.34 -6.78 6.13
CA ASN A 145 12.75 -7.10 5.89
C ASN A 145 13.26 -8.19 6.83
N ILE A 146 12.93 -8.13 8.13
CA ILE A 146 13.30 -9.17 9.10
C ILE A 146 12.68 -10.53 8.70
N LEU A 147 11.38 -10.55 8.40
CA LEU A 147 10.67 -11.77 8.00
C LEU A 147 11.22 -12.37 6.70
N LEU A 148 11.55 -11.51 5.74
CA LEU A 148 12.20 -11.88 4.48
C LEU A 148 13.54 -12.57 4.74
N VAL A 149 14.43 -11.96 5.53
CA VAL A 149 15.76 -12.52 5.84
C VAL A 149 15.64 -13.84 6.59
N ILE A 150 14.73 -13.94 7.58
CA ILE A 150 14.48 -15.19 8.30
C ILE A 150 14.00 -16.29 7.34
N SER A 151 13.06 -15.95 6.45
CA SER A 151 12.51 -16.91 5.49
C SER A 151 13.54 -17.34 4.46
N ALA A 152 14.34 -16.41 3.94
CA ALA A 152 15.38 -16.70 2.96
C ALA A 152 16.48 -17.60 3.56
N ARG A 153 16.96 -17.28 4.76
CA ARG A 153 17.93 -18.13 5.49
C ARG A 153 17.41 -19.54 5.76
N LYS A 154 16.12 -19.67 6.08
CA LYS A 154 15.50 -20.99 6.31
C LYS A 154 15.43 -21.86 5.05
N ASN A 155 15.39 -21.24 3.87
CA ASN A 155 15.24 -21.92 2.59
C ASN A 155 16.49 -21.84 1.70
N ASP A 156 17.63 -21.40 2.24
CA ASP A 156 18.90 -21.22 1.51
C ASP A 156 18.77 -20.36 0.23
N LEU A 157 17.94 -19.31 0.29
CA LEU A 157 17.71 -18.38 -0.82
C LEU A 157 18.56 -17.09 -0.66
N PRO A 158 19.08 -16.52 -1.77
CA PRO A 158 19.73 -15.21 -1.73
C PRO A 158 18.69 -14.11 -1.44
N PHE A 159 19.06 -13.11 -0.65
CA PHE A 159 18.15 -12.05 -0.17
C PHE A 159 18.74 -10.65 -0.21
N GLU A 160 20.01 -10.49 -0.60
CA GLU A 160 20.75 -9.23 -0.58
C GLU A 160 20.09 -8.15 -1.44
N ASN A 161 19.49 -8.54 -2.58
CA ASN A 161 18.77 -7.65 -3.49
C ASN A 161 17.25 -7.64 -3.25
N GLN A 162 16.78 -8.24 -2.14
CA GLN A 162 15.36 -8.35 -1.79
C GLN A 162 15.00 -7.45 -0.61
N VAL A 163 16.00 -7.03 0.19
CA VAL A 163 15.82 -6.08 1.30
C VAL A 163 15.57 -4.69 0.74
N ILE A 164 14.54 -4.01 1.25
CA ILE A 164 14.14 -2.68 0.79
C ILE A 164 14.56 -1.63 1.83
N GLY A 165 15.10 -0.50 1.35
CA GLY A 165 15.54 0.62 2.19
C GLY A 165 17.01 0.53 2.62
N ASN A 166 17.54 1.66 3.10
CA ASN A 166 18.94 1.83 3.51
C ASN A 166 19.12 1.76 5.04
N ASN A 167 18.45 0.81 5.70
CA ASN A 167 18.47 0.71 7.17
C ASN A 167 19.58 -0.20 7.68
#